data_AF-A0A962HX30-F1
#
_entry.id   AF-A0A962HX30-F1
#
_cell.length_a   1.000
_cell.length_b   1.000
_cell.length_c   1.000
_cell.angle_alpha   90.00
_cell.angle_beta   90.00
_cell.angle_gamma   90.00
#
_symmetry.space_group_name_H-M   'P 1'
#
loop_
_entity.id
_entity.type
_entity.pdbx_description
1 polymer ?
#
loop_
_entity_poly.entity_id
_entity_poly.type
_entity_poly.pdbx_seq_one_letter_code
_entity_poly.pdbx_strand_id
1 'polypeptide(L)'
;MTDRLTELDRTALLAKHDLGAVLRGLGRLSALPEIWHDQVWAWCWWLVVIRGYRAEHTAARYVEAVGWWGDWLLLDAAERPDDPADWQVMRVGDWDRWQRRLYLDQQFGAGTRRTIIAALRSFCGWRSRCGLGPDTAADALTYPKRVIRAPRKYTAAQMRAMLVAAAQHPIEAARLRNVALVLFLWATGGRREEVCQLELSQLDVQGEKGSVRFFGKGAKERVVWFEGPAVAALSAWLEARSKLVLSRSAERRVWTHCRTVATCGPLQYAGIETVIRKVAKLAKLPDSGVHRFRVTFATDLFDAGADIERIRIALGHNSIETTRRYLAIADRQRNVRLPSLRQHAALGTRPTGLPLWATKRQPGVPLPLTPFTPPEDDR
;
A
#
# COMPACT_ATOMS: atom_id res chain seq x y z
N MET A 1 -21.60 30.14 10.84
CA MET A 1 -20.41 29.24 10.86
C MET A 1 -19.59 29.31 9.57
N THR A 2 -19.80 30.33 8.73
CA THR A 2 -18.91 30.75 7.64
C THR A 2 -18.18 32.02 8.08
N ASP A 3 -17.41 31.93 9.18
CA ASP A 3 -16.37 32.93 9.37
C ASP A 3 -15.31 32.65 8.31
N ARG A 4 -14.98 33.69 7.53
CA ARG A 4 -13.93 33.61 6.52
C ARG A 4 -12.64 33.17 7.21
N LEU A 5 -12.23 31.92 6.96
CA LEU A 5 -10.89 31.47 7.32
C LEU A 5 -9.91 32.44 6.69
N THR A 6 -9.14 33.13 7.52
CA THR A 6 -8.19 34.14 7.08
C THR A 6 -7.12 33.49 6.21
N GLU A 7 -6.47 34.28 5.36
CA GLU A 7 -5.36 33.81 4.52
C GLU A 7 -4.22 33.18 5.36
N LEU A 8 -4.06 33.65 6.60
CA LEU A 8 -3.15 33.08 7.61
C LEU A 8 -3.57 31.67 8.06
N ASP A 9 -4.86 31.42 8.31
CA ASP A 9 -5.36 30.10 8.71
C ASP A 9 -5.19 29.07 7.59
N ARG A 10 -5.39 29.50 6.34
CA ARG A 10 -5.12 28.71 5.14
C ARG A 10 -3.64 28.35 5.10
N THR A 11 -2.75 29.34 5.19
CA THR A 11 -1.29 29.16 5.12
C THR A 11 -0.74 28.24 6.23
N ALA A 12 -1.26 28.37 7.45
CA ALA A 12 -0.89 27.51 8.59
C ALA A 12 -1.33 26.05 8.41
N LEU A 13 -2.53 25.81 7.87
CA LEU A 13 -2.98 24.44 7.53
C LEU A 13 -2.19 23.84 6.37
N LEU A 14 -1.85 24.64 5.35
CA LEU A 14 -1.03 24.21 4.22
C LEU A 14 0.35 23.72 4.67
N ALA A 15 0.97 24.45 5.60
CA ALA A 15 2.26 24.09 6.18
C ALA A 15 2.18 22.87 7.13
N LYS A 16 1.09 22.72 7.89
CA LYS A 16 0.94 21.65 8.89
C LYS A 16 0.55 20.28 8.30
N HIS A 17 -0.08 20.27 7.12
CA HIS A 17 -0.68 19.06 6.54
C HIS A 17 -0.26 18.74 5.10
N ASP A 18 0.76 19.42 4.55
CA ASP A 18 1.30 19.26 3.19
C ASP A 18 0.20 19.21 2.10
N LEU A 19 -0.73 20.15 2.20
CA LEU A 19 -1.81 20.32 1.23
C LEU A 19 -1.32 20.98 -0.07
N GLY A 20 -0.02 21.15 -0.27
CA GLY A 20 0.55 21.73 -1.50
C GLY A 20 0.19 20.92 -2.75
N ALA A 21 0.06 19.60 -2.65
CA ALA A 21 -0.44 18.75 -3.74
C ALA A 21 -1.92 18.99 -4.05
N VAL A 22 -2.71 19.26 -3.00
CA VAL A 22 -4.16 19.54 -3.06
C VAL A 22 -4.43 20.88 -3.74
N LEU A 23 -3.63 21.89 -3.38
CA LEU A 23 -3.73 23.22 -3.98
C LEU A 23 -3.23 23.29 -5.43
N ARG A 24 -2.23 22.47 -5.82
CA ARG A 24 -1.78 22.41 -7.22
C ARG A 24 -2.89 21.93 -8.18
N GLY A 25 -3.83 21.11 -7.70
CA GLY A 25 -5.03 20.72 -8.44
C GLY A 25 -6.03 21.89 -8.58
N LEU A 26 -6.17 22.72 -7.55
CA LEU A 26 -7.03 23.91 -7.56
C LEU A 26 -6.45 25.07 -8.38
N GLY A 27 -5.12 25.12 -8.56
CA GLY A 27 -4.45 26.17 -9.36
C GLY A 27 -4.78 26.14 -10.86
N ARG A 28 -5.36 25.04 -11.36
CA ARG A 28 -5.87 24.94 -12.75
C ARG A 28 -7.26 25.55 -12.93
N LEU A 29 -7.90 25.99 -11.84
CA LEU A 29 -9.33 26.32 -11.79
C LEU A 29 -9.59 27.81 -11.59
N SER A 30 -8.63 28.69 -11.88
CA SER A 30 -8.77 30.15 -11.69
C SER A 30 -9.95 30.78 -12.44
N ALA A 31 -10.53 30.06 -13.40
CA ALA A 31 -11.72 30.47 -14.14
C ALA A 31 -13.05 30.19 -13.41
N LEU A 32 -13.04 29.44 -12.29
CA LEU A 32 -14.24 29.25 -11.46
C LEU A 32 -14.43 30.41 -10.48
N PRO A 33 -15.67 30.70 -10.05
CA PRO A 33 -15.95 31.78 -9.11
C PRO A 33 -15.22 31.61 -7.77
N GLU A 34 -14.76 32.72 -7.17
CA GLU A 34 -14.05 32.73 -5.88
C GLU A 34 -14.81 31.96 -4.77
N ILE A 35 -16.14 32.08 -4.76
CA ILE A 35 -17.01 31.35 -3.84
C ILE A 35 -16.91 29.82 -3.96
N TRP A 36 -16.61 29.29 -5.16
CA TRP A 36 -16.38 27.86 -5.34
C TRP A 36 -15.09 27.43 -4.65
N HIS A 37 -14.01 28.20 -4.83
CA HIS A 37 -12.72 27.95 -4.21
C HIS A 37 -12.83 27.96 -2.68
N ASP A 38 -13.51 28.96 -2.12
CA ASP A 38 -13.75 29.07 -0.68
C ASP A 38 -14.52 27.87 -0.13
N GLN A 39 -15.54 27.40 -0.85
CA GLN A 39 -16.32 26.23 -0.44
C GLN A 39 -15.50 24.94 -0.50
N VAL A 40 -14.69 24.73 -1.54
CA VAL A 40 -13.80 23.56 -1.62
C VAL A 40 -12.74 23.61 -0.52
N TRP A 41 -12.26 24.80 -0.17
CA TRP A 41 -11.33 24.98 0.94
C TRP A 41 -11.97 24.61 2.28
N ALA A 42 -13.13 25.20 2.60
CA ALA A 42 -13.85 24.91 3.84
C ALA A 42 -14.22 23.43 3.96
N TRP A 43 -14.56 22.79 2.84
CA TRP A 43 -14.78 21.34 2.80
C TRP A 43 -13.51 20.53 3.05
N CYS A 44 -12.38 20.89 2.45
CA CYS A 44 -11.09 20.24 2.68
C CYS A 44 -10.69 20.32 4.16
N TRP A 45 -10.87 21.50 4.77
CA TRP A 45 -10.68 21.70 6.19
C TRP A 45 -11.59 20.77 7.01
N TRP A 46 -12.87 20.68 6.66
CA TRP A 46 -13.81 19.78 7.31
C TRP A 46 -13.39 18.30 7.19
N LEU A 47 -12.87 17.86 6.03
CA LEU A 47 -12.36 16.49 5.85
C LEU A 47 -11.16 16.18 6.76
N VAL A 48 -10.21 17.11 6.87
CA VAL A 48 -8.97 16.87 7.62
C VAL A 48 -9.20 17.04 9.12
N VAL A 49 -9.81 18.15 9.51
CA VAL A 49 -9.91 18.57 10.92
C VAL A 49 -11.09 17.89 11.61
N ILE A 50 -12.27 17.92 11.02
CA ILE A 50 -13.49 17.39 11.66
C ILE A 50 -13.61 15.88 11.42
N ARG A 51 -13.35 15.41 10.20
CA ARG A 51 -13.46 13.98 9.86
C ARG A 51 -12.18 13.19 10.12
N GLY A 52 -11.07 13.85 10.46
CA GLY A 52 -9.80 13.22 10.80
C GLY A 52 -9.15 12.47 9.63
N TYR A 53 -9.47 12.84 8.38
CA TYR A 53 -8.84 12.20 7.21
C TYR A 53 -7.38 12.63 7.10
N ARG A 54 -6.52 11.69 6.68
CA ARG A 54 -5.12 12.02 6.38
C ARG A 54 -5.06 12.89 5.13
N ALA A 55 -4.50 14.08 5.28
CA ALA A 55 -4.38 15.10 4.25
C ALA A 55 -3.70 14.54 2.98
N GLU A 56 -2.55 13.90 3.13
CA GLU A 56 -1.71 13.35 2.06
C GLU A 56 -2.33 12.18 1.27
N HIS A 57 -3.46 11.62 1.71
CA HIS A 57 -4.06 10.44 1.09
C HIS A 57 -5.51 10.67 0.70
N THR A 58 -6.44 10.50 1.64
CA THR A 58 -7.87 10.44 1.33
C THR A 58 -8.40 11.82 0.99
N ALA A 59 -8.01 12.84 1.76
CA ALA A 59 -8.44 14.21 1.49
C ALA A 59 -7.85 14.72 0.16
N ALA A 60 -6.55 14.51 -0.10
CA ALA A 60 -5.93 14.91 -1.36
C ALA A 60 -6.61 14.30 -2.59
N ARG A 61 -6.89 12.99 -2.56
CA ARG A 61 -7.62 12.32 -3.66
C ARG A 61 -9.04 12.84 -3.84
N TYR A 62 -9.70 13.22 -2.76
CA TYR A 62 -11.07 13.74 -2.81
C TYR A 62 -11.09 15.13 -3.43
N VAL A 63 -10.15 15.99 -3.06
CA VAL A 63 -10.04 17.33 -3.64
C VAL A 63 -9.58 17.26 -5.10
N GLU A 64 -8.66 16.38 -5.46
CA GLU A 64 -8.29 16.14 -6.86
C GLU A 64 -9.52 15.74 -7.71
N ALA A 65 -10.36 14.84 -7.19
CA ALA A 65 -11.59 14.44 -7.85
C ALA A 65 -12.61 15.57 -8.01
N VAL A 66 -12.74 16.44 -7.01
CA VAL A 66 -13.57 17.67 -7.09
C VAL A 66 -12.96 18.67 -8.07
N GLY A 67 -11.63 18.74 -8.17
CA GLY A 67 -10.92 19.55 -9.16
C GLY A 67 -11.23 19.12 -10.59
N TRP A 68 -11.19 17.81 -10.89
CA TRP A 68 -11.59 17.30 -12.22
C TRP A 68 -13.04 17.63 -12.57
N TRP A 69 -13.92 17.67 -11.58
CA TRP A 69 -15.30 18.10 -11.79
C TRP A 69 -15.38 19.62 -12.06
N GLY A 70 -14.56 20.42 -11.37
CA GLY A 70 -14.36 21.85 -11.68
C GLY A 70 -13.94 22.10 -13.13
N ASP A 71 -12.91 21.38 -13.61
CA ASP A 71 -12.45 21.47 -15.00
C ASP A 71 -13.58 21.14 -15.99
N TRP A 72 -14.39 20.13 -15.66
CA TRP A 72 -15.52 19.73 -16.49
C TRP A 72 -16.64 20.77 -16.53
N LEU A 73 -16.94 21.44 -15.42
CA LEU A 73 -17.96 22.50 -15.41
C LEU A 73 -17.60 23.63 -16.38
N LEU A 74 -16.31 24.00 -16.44
CA LEU A 74 -15.82 25.00 -17.38
C LEU A 74 -15.95 24.53 -18.84
N LEU A 75 -15.66 23.26 -19.10
CA LEU A 75 -15.82 22.66 -20.42
C LEU A 75 -17.29 22.53 -20.83
N ASP A 76 -18.17 22.07 -19.94
CA ASP A 76 -19.62 21.94 -20.20
C ASP A 76 -20.22 23.33 -20.48
N ALA A 77 -19.80 24.36 -19.76
CA ALA A 77 -20.22 25.74 -20.03
C ALA A 77 -19.75 26.26 -21.39
N ALA A 78 -18.55 25.89 -21.84
CA ALA A 78 -18.06 26.23 -23.17
C ALA A 78 -18.76 25.46 -24.29
N GLU A 79 -19.09 24.19 -24.07
CA GLU A 79 -19.80 23.32 -25.03
C GLU A 79 -21.31 23.60 -25.08
N ARG A 80 -21.89 24.15 -24.00
CA ARG A 80 -23.34 24.40 -23.83
C ARG A 80 -23.60 25.78 -23.20
N PRO A 81 -23.32 26.87 -23.91
CA PRO A 81 -23.48 28.22 -23.37
C PRO A 81 -24.94 28.56 -22.97
N ASP A 82 -25.92 27.94 -23.63
CA ASP A 82 -27.36 28.20 -23.38
C ASP A 82 -27.92 27.43 -22.18
N ASP A 83 -27.28 26.34 -21.76
CA ASP A 83 -27.72 25.51 -20.62
C ASP A 83 -26.52 24.84 -19.92
N PRO A 84 -25.62 25.65 -19.31
CA PRO A 84 -24.44 25.12 -18.64
C PRO A 84 -24.81 24.36 -17.37
N ALA A 85 -24.01 23.36 -17.01
CA ALA A 85 -24.09 22.76 -15.69
C ALA A 85 -23.76 23.80 -14.60
N ASP A 86 -24.67 23.96 -13.64
CA ASP A 86 -24.45 24.79 -12.47
C ASP A 86 -24.02 23.91 -11.30
N TRP A 87 -22.80 24.14 -10.80
CA TRP A 87 -22.28 23.44 -9.65
C TRP A 87 -23.13 23.70 -8.40
N GLN A 88 -23.85 24.82 -8.31
CA GLN A 88 -24.70 25.13 -7.17
C GLN A 88 -25.97 24.29 -7.15
N VAL A 89 -26.54 24.01 -8.33
CA VAL A 89 -27.81 23.30 -8.54
C VAL A 89 -27.65 22.24 -9.62
N MET A 90 -26.88 21.20 -9.31
CA MET A 90 -26.64 20.10 -10.24
C MET A 90 -27.93 19.34 -10.54
N ARG A 91 -28.28 19.19 -11.81
CA ARG A 91 -29.40 18.35 -12.27
C ARG A 91 -28.95 16.91 -12.47
N VAL A 92 -29.90 15.98 -12.49
CA VAL A 92 -29.61 14.55 -12.80
C VAL A 92 -28.93 14.41 -14.17
N GLY A 93 -29.37 15.19 -15.16
CA GLY A 93 -28.75 15.21 -16.50
C GLY A 93 -27.29 15.68 -16.49
N ASP A 94 -26.93 16.62 -15.61
CA ASP A 94 -25.56 17.13 -15.49
C ASP A 94 -24.63 16.04 -14.92
N TRP A 95 -25.12 15.27 -13.95
CA TRP A 95 -24.40 14.11 -13.41
C TRP A 95 -24.18 12.99 -14.42
N ASP A 96 -25.15 12.74 -15.29
CA ASP A 96 -25.02 11.75 -16.36
C ASP A 96 -23.99 12.18 -17.41
N ARG A 97 -23.99 13.46 -17.81
CA ARG A 97 -22.98 14.01 -18.72
C ARG A 97 -21.58 13.87 -18.11
N TRP A 98 -21.42 14.23 -16.83
CA TRP A 98 -20.15 14.08 -16.12
C TRP A 98 -19.67 12.63 -16.06
N GLN A 99 -20.54 11.70 -15.67
CA GLN A 99 -20.19 10.27 -15.59
C GLN A 99 -19.81 9.67 -16.96
N ARG A 100 -20.47 10.10 -18.03
CA ARG A 100 -20.11 9.73 -19.41
C ARG A 100 -18.71 10.22 -19.76
N ARG A 101 -18.37 11.47 -19.43
CA ARG A 101 -17.02 12.03 -19.65
C ARG A 101 -15.93 11.25 -18.91
N LEU A 102 -16.17 10.90 -17.64
CA LEU A 102 -15.25 10.08 -16.86
C LEU A 102 -14.98 8.70 -17.48
N TYR A 103 -15.95 8.16 -18.22
CA TYR A 103 -15.84 6.85 -18.86
C TYR A 103 -15.26 6.91 -20.28
N LEU A 104 -15.79 7.81 -21.11
CA LEU A 104 -15.48 7.87 -22.54
C LEU A 104 -14.20 8.67 -22.80
N ASP A 105 -14.05 9.81 -22.15
CA ASP A 105 -12.98 10.75 -22.50
C ASP A 105 -11.74 10.51 -21.62
N GLN A 106 -11.96 10.32 -20.32
CA GLN A 106 -10.87 10.07 -19.37
C GLN A 106 -10.51 8.59 -19.22
N GLN A 107 -11.33 7.68 -19.78
CA GLN A 107 -11.12 6.22 -19.76
C GLN A 107 -10.85 5.65 -18.35
N PHE A 108 -11.42 6.26 -17.30
CA PHE A 108 -11.16 5.81 -15.95
C PHE A 108 -11.84 4.47 -15.65
N GLY A 109 -11.07 3.55 -15.07
CA GLY A 109 -11.58 2.28 -14.56
C GLY A 109 -12.65 2.47 -13.47
N ALA A 110 -13.50 1.46 -13.29
CA ALA A 110 -14.65 1.52 -12.36
C ALA A 110 -14.26 1.88 -10.91
N GLY A 111 -13.10 1.43 -10.41
CA GLY A 111 -12.62 1.76 -9.06
C GLY A 111 -12.31 3.25 -8.89
N THR A 112 -11.63 3.85 -9.88
CA THR A 112 -11.33 5.28 -9.92
C THR A 112 -12.62 6.10 -9.99
N ARG A 113 -13.53 5.77 -10.93
CA ARG A 113 -14.82 6.47 -11.07
C ARG A 113 -15.66 6.43 -9.79
N ARG A 114 -15.71 5.29 -9.07
CA ARG A 114 -16.39 5.22 -7.77
C ARG A 114 -15.77 6.14 -6.71
N THR A 115 -14.45 6.28 -6.70
CA THR A 115 -13.75 7.17 -5.76
C THR A 115 -14.08 8.63 -6.08
N ILE A 116 -14.12 8.99 -7.36
CA ILE A 116 -14.53 10.32 -7.82
C ILE A 116 -15.97 10.62 -7.41
N ILE A 117 -16.91 9.70 -7.69
CA ILE A 117 -18.32 9.84 -7.30
C ILE A 117 -18.47 9.96 -5.77
N ALA A 118 -17.72 9.18 -4.99
CA ALA A 118 -17.74 9.28 -3.53
C ALA A 118 -17.23 10.63 -3.02
N ALA A 119 -16.18 11.18 -3.64
CA ALA A 119 -15.68 12.51 -3.31
C ALA A 119 -16.72 13.60 -3.60
N LEU A 120 -17.40 13.52 -4.75
CA LEU A 120 -18.44 14.48 -5.15
C LEU A 120 -19.66 14.42 -4.22
N ARG A 121 -20.17 13.22 -3.89
CA ARG A 121 -21.23 13.07 -2.87
C ARG A 121 -20.79 13.61 -1.50
N SER A 122 -19.52 13.43 -1.13
CA SER A 122 -18.97 13.98 0.11
C SER A 122 -18.94 15.52 0.09
N PHE A 123 -18.66 16.14 -1.06
CA PHE A 123 -18.66 17.59 -1.22
C PHE A 123 -20.08 18.17 -1.23
N CYS A 124 -20.98 17.64 -2.07
CA CYS A 124 -22.36 18.10 -2.18
C CYS A 124 -23.12 17.90 -0.85
N GLY A 125 -22.93 16.75 -0.20
CA GLY A 125 -23.53 16.51 1.12
C GLY A 125 -22.97 17.40 2.23
N TRP A 126 -21.71 17.85 2.12
CA TRP A 126 -21.18 18.87 3.02
C TRP A 126 -21.82 20.24 2.74
N ARG A 127 -21.95 20.65 1.47
CA ARG A 127 -22.61 21.90 1.09
C ARG A 127 -24.05 21.96 1.61
N SER A 128 -24.82 20.89 1.45
CA SER A 128 -26.18 20.82 1.96
C SER A 128 -26.25 20.89 3.49
N ARG A 129 -25.36 20.20 4.21
CA ARG A 129 -25.25 20.33 5.68
C ARG A 129 -24.92 21.76 6.13
N CYS A 130 -24.19 22.51 5.31
CA CYS A 130 -23.87 23.91 5.56
C CYS A 130 -24.94 24.89 5.05
N GLY A 131 -26.05 24.41 4.47
CA GLY A 131 -27.11 25.26 3.91
C GLY A 131 -26.72 25.96 2.60
N LEU A 132 -25.68 25.49 1.91
CA LEU A 132 -25.09 26.12 0.70
C LEU A 132 -25.72 25.63 -0.62
N GLY A 133 -26.88 24.97 -0.55
CA GLY A 133 -27.63 24.45 -1.70
C GLY A 133 -28.17 23.03 -1.49
N PRO A 134 -29.25 22.64 -2.20
CA PRO A 134 -29.86 21.31 -2.09
C PRO A 134 -28.98 20.22 -2.73
N ASP A 135 -28.88 19.06 -2.06
CA ASP A 135 -28.10 17.88 -2.52
C ASP A 135 -28.95 16.86 -3.30
N THR A 136 -30.08 17.29 -3.87
CA THR A 136 -31.13 16.37 -4.36
C THR A 136 -30.65 15.46 -5.49
N ALA A 137 -29.62 15.86 -6.23
CA ALA A 137 -29.13 15.11 -7.39
C ALA A 137 -27.88 14.26 -7.11
N ALA A 138 -27.06 14.57 -6.09
CA ALA A 138 -25.91 13.71 -5.79
C ALA A 138 -26.36 12.37 -5.21
N ASP A 139 -27.55 12.31 -4.60
CA ASP A 139 -28.14 11.06 -4.16
C ASP A 139 -28.53 10.12 -5.30
N ALA A 140 -28.92 10.69 -6.44
CA ALA A 140 -29.24 9.96 -7.68
C ALA A 140 -28.00 9.39 -8.39
N LEU A 141 -26.77 9.77 -7.98
CA LEU A 141 -25.53 9.23 -8.56
C LEU A 141 -25.40 7.74 -8.30
N THR A 142 -25.54 6.95 -9.36
CA THR A 142 -25.34 5.50 -9.31
C THR A 142 -23.87 5.17 -9.42
N TYR A 143 -23.35 4.35 -8.51
CA TYR A 143 -21.97 3.91 -8.62
C TYR A 143 -21.79 2.87 -9.75
N PRO A 144 -20.70 2.96 -10.54
CA PRO A 144 -20.34 1.92 -11.48
C PRO A 144 -20.30 0.55 -10.81
N LYS A 145 -20.96 -0.45 -11.41
CA LYS A 145 -20.89 -1.84 -10.96
C LYS A 145 -19.44 -2.30 -11.05
N ARG A 146 -18.89 -2.72 -9.92
CA ARG A 146 -17.55 -3.30 -9.87
C ARG A 146 -17.71 -4.81 -10.04
N VAL A 147 -17.09 -5.36 -11.08
CA VAL A 147 -16.83 -6.80 -11.13
C VAL A 147 -15.82 -7.09 -10.02
N ILE A 148 -16.29 -7.68 -8.92
CA ILE A 148 -15.42 -8.11 -7.83
C ILE A 148 -14.67 -9.35 -8.31
N ARG A 149 -13.46 -9.16 -8.82
CA ARG A 149 -12.54 -10.26 -9.09
C ARG A 149 -11.94 -10.71 -7.76
N ALA A 150 -11.92 -12.02 -7.51
CA ALA A 150 -11.24 -12.57 -6.35
C ALA A 150 -9.76 -12.11 -6.35
N PRO A 151 -9.24 -11.61 -5.23
CA PRO A 151 -7.85 -11.21 -5.14
C PRO A 151 -6.95 -12.44 -5.39
N ARG A 152 -6.01 -12.33 -6.33
CA ARG A 152 -5.19 -13.47 -6.77
C ARG A 152 -3.97 -13.63 -5.86
N LYS A 153 -3.83 -14.73 -5.11
CA LYS A 153 -2.57 -15.04 -4.41
C LYS A 153 -1.41 -15.28 -5.38
N TYR A 154 -0.17 -15.10 -4.94
CA TYR A 154 1.00 -15.61 -5.65
C TYR A 154 1.05 -17.13 -5.53
N THR A 155 1.33 -17.82 -6.65
CA THR A 155 1.60 -19.26 -6.62
C THR A 155 3.03 -19.53 -6.19
N ALA A 156 3.33 -20.76 -5.76
CA ALA A 156 4.70 -21.15 -5.41
C ALA A 156 5.68 -20.95 -6.58
N ALA A 157 5.26 -21.24 -7.81
CA ALA A 157 6.07 -21.02 -9.02
C ALA A 157 6.34 -19.52 -9.26
N GLN A 158 5.34 -18.66 -9.06
CA GLN A 158 5.51 -17.21 -9.16
C GLN A 158 6.45 -16.66 -8.09
N MET A 159 6.33 -17.15 -6.85
CA MET A 159 7.24 -16.81 -5.76
C MET A 159 8.68 -17.23 -6.07
N ARG A 160 8.88 -18.45 -6.57
CA ARG A 160 10.20 -18.93 -7.01
C ARG A 160 10.79 -18.04 -8.11
N ALA A 161 10.01 -17.72 -9.13
CA ALA A 161 10.46 -16.84 -10.22
C ALA A 161 10.84 -15.45 -9.71
N MET A 162 10.07 -14.87 -8.77
CA MET A 162 10.39 -13.60 -8.13
C MET A 162 11.69 -13.67 -7.31
N LEU A 163 11.94 -14.76 -6.60
CA LEU A 163 13.18 -14.94 -5.83
C LEU A 163 14.41 -15.04 -6.74
N VAL A 164 14.31 -15.80 -7.83
CA VAL A 164 15.35 -15.89 -8.86
C VAL A 164 15.63 -14.51 -9.47
N ALA A 165 14.58 -13.77 -9.86
CA ALA A 165 14.72 -12.44 -10.42
C ALA A 165 15.31 -11.42 -9.41
N ALA A 166 14.91 -11.50 -8.14
CA ALA A 166 15.47 -10.65 -7.07
C ALA A 166 16.97 -10.89 -6.89
N ALA A 167 17.42 -12.14 -7.08
CA ALA A 167 18.82 -12.55 -6.97
C ALA A 167 19.71 -12.10 -8.15
N GLN A 168 19.14 -11.52 -9.22
CA GLN A 168 19.89 -11.10 -10.42
C GLN A 168 20.32 -9.63 -10.42
N HIS A 169 20.05 -8.87 -9.35
CA HIS A 169 20.42 -7.46 -9.33
C HIS A 169 21.95 -7.27 -9.32
N PRO A 170 22.53 -6.38 -10.16
CA PRO A 170 23.99 -6.25 -10.29
C PRO A 170 24.68 -5.74 -9.02
N ILE A 171 24.02 -4.84 -8.29
CA ILE A 171 24.51 -4.38 -6.97
C ILE A 171 24.15 -5.43 -5.91
N GLU A 172 25.17 -6.04 -5.28
CA GLU A 172 25.01 -7.08 -4.27
C GLU A 172 24.11 -6.67 -3.09
N ALA A 173 24.33 -5.49 -2.50
CA ALA A 173 23.48 -5.02 -1.40
C ALA A 173 22.00 -4.91 -1.81
N ALA A 174 21.73 -4.51 -3.06
CA ALA A 174 20.36 -4.43 -3.57
C ALA A 174 19.78 -5.82 -3.86
N ARG A 175 20.61 -6.77 -4.31
CA ARG A 175 20.24 -8.18 -4.49
C ARG A 175 19.76 -8.79 -3.16
N LEU A 176 20.59 -8.67 -2.11
CA LEU A 176 20.28 -9.17 -0.77
C LEU A 176 19.00 -8.50 -0.22
N ARG A 177 18.88 -7.17 -0.35
CA ARG A 177 17.67 -6.44 0.03
C ARG A 177 16.43 -6.97 -0.69
N ASN A 178 16.49 -7.15 -2.01
CA ASN A 178 15.32 -7.55 -2.79
C ASN A 178 14.85 -8.95 -2.40
N VAL A 179 15.77 -9.90 -2.24
CA VAL A 179 15.46 -11.26 -1.78
C VAL A 179 14.85 -11.22 -0.37
N ALA A 180 15.46 -10.49 0.56
CA ALA A 180 14.95 -10.30 1.91
C ALA A 180 13.55 -9.68 1.91
N LEU A 181 13.31 -8.65 1.11
CA LEU A 181 12.03 -7.96 1.04
C LEU A 181 10.91 -8.88 0.52
N VAL A 182 11.17 -9.69 -0.52
CA VAL A 182 10.21 -10.65 -1.06
C VAL A 182 9.86 -11.73 -0.03
N LEU A 183 10.86 -12.32 0.63
CA LEU A 183 10.63 -13.35 1.64
C LEU A 183 9.96 -12.78 2.89
N PHE A 184 10.36 -11.58 3.33
CA PHE A 184 9.78 -10.91 4.49
C PHE A 184 8.31 -10.57 4.27
N LEU A 185 7.95 -10.00 3.11
CA LEU A 185 6.55 -9.71 2.77
C LEU A 185 5.70 -10.98 2.71
N TRP A 186 6.25 -12.08 2.19
CA TRP A 186 5.57 -13.37 2.15
C TRP A 186 5.38 -13.97 3.54
N ALA A 187 6.41 -13.93 4.39
CA ALA A 187 6.36 -14.50 5.73
C ALA A 187 5.48 -13.71 6.70
N THR A 188 5.35 -12.39 6.52
CA THR A 188 4.75 -11.51 7.54
C THR A 188 3.41 -10.90 7.13
N GLY A 189 3.10 -10.86 5.82
CA GLY A 189 1.91 -10.18 5.31
C GLY A 189 1.85 -8.68 5.65
N GLY A 190 3.01 -8.06 5.94
CA GLY A 190 3.13 -6.65 6.33
C GLY A 190 2.48 -5.70 5.32
N ARG A 191 1.81 -4.65 5.81
CA ARG A 191 1.30 -3.59 4.91
C ARG A 191 2.48 -2.81 4.33
N ARG A 192 2.32 -2.28 3.12
CA ARG A 192 3.36 -1.49 2.46
C ARG A 192 3.86 -0.33 3.33
N GLU A 193 2.98 0.39 4.03
CA GLU A 193 3.34 1.50 4.93
C GLU A 193 4.12 1.00 6.15
N GLU A 194 3.62 -0.05 6.80
CA GLU A 194 4.25 -0.66 7.97
C GLU A 194 5.66 -1.18 7.64
N VAL A 195 5.83 -1.81 6.48
CA VAL A 195 7.13 -2.33 6.02
C VAL A 195 8.06 -1.17 5.66
N CYS A 196 7.59 -0.14 4.97
CA CYS A 196 8.36 1.06 4.63
C CYS A 196 8.89 1.78 5.87
N GLN A 197 8.07 1.90 6.90
CA GLN A 197 8.41 2.61 8.14
C GLN A 197 9.10 1.71 9.16
N LEU A 198 9.35 0.43 8.86
CA LEU A 198 9.90 -0.50 9.83
C LEU A 198 11.28 -0.07 10.32
N GLU A 199 11.43 0.01 11.64
CA GLU A 199 12.68 0.32 12.33
C GLU A 199 13.35 -0.94 12.90
N LEU A 200 14.67 -0.88 13.08
CA LEU A 200 15.48 -1.99 13.61
C LEU A 200 15.01 -2.41 15.01
N SER A 201 14.57 -1.47 15.86
CA SER A 201 14.05 -1.72 17.21
C SER A 201 12.74 -2.52 17.23
N GLN A 202 12.07 -2.65 16.08
CA GLN A 202 10.83 -3.41 15.93
C GLN A 202 11.08 -4.86 15.51
N LEU A 203 12.34 -5.23 15.24
CA LEU A 203 12.75 -6.58 14.87
C LEU A 203 13.45 -7.25 16.06
N ASP A 204 13.11 -8.51 16.30
CA ASP A 204 13.88 -9.42 17.13
C ASP A 204 14.21 -10.64 16.29
N VAL A 205 15.50 -10.92 16.08
CA VAL A 205 15.97 -12.01 15.22
C VAL A 205 17.01 -12.81 15.97
N GLN A 206 16.71 -14.08 16.22
CA GLN A 206 17.54 -14.99 17.01
C GLN A 206 17.63 -16.35 16.30
N GLY A 207 18.82 -16.69 15.82
CA GLY A 207 19.06 -17.92 15.05
C GLY A 207 18.15 -17.99 13.82
N GLU A 208 17.32 -19.02 13.74
CA GLU A 208 16.38 -19.25 12.62
C GLU A 208 14.98 -18.67 12.84
N LYS A 209 14.74 -17.98 13.97
CA LYS A 209 13.44 -17.40 14.34
C LYS A 209 13.54 -15.89 14.40
N GLY A 210 12.43 -15.23 14.04
CA GLY A 210 12.31 -13.79 14.17
C GLY A 210 10.89 -13.36 14.50
N SER A 211 10.77 -12.16 15.05
CA SER A 211 9.51 -11.46 15.24
C SER A 211 9.60 -10.02 14.74
N VAL A 212 8.48 -9.51 14.27
CA VAL A 212 8.32 -8.11 13.90
C VAL A 212 7.11 -7.51 14.58
N ARG A 213 7.29 -6.32 15.15
CA ARG A 213 6.22 -5.50 15.71
C ARG A 213 5.75 -4.46 14.70
N PHE A 214 4.51 -4.59 14.23
CA PHE A 214 3.89 -3.60 13.35
C PHE A 214 2.94 -2.68 14.10
N PHE A 215 2.95 -1.39 13.75
CA PHE A 215 2.01 -0.40 14.30
C PHE A 215 0.94 -0.06 13.26
N GLY A 216 -0.32 -0.35 13.59
CA GLY A 216 -1.48 -0.06 12.75
C GLY A 216 -2.09 1.33 13.00
N LYS A 217 -3.14 1.66 12.24
CA LYS A 217 -3.94 2.88 12.44
C LYS A 217 -4.53 2.89 13.86
N GLY A 218 -4.26 3.97 14.60
CA GLY A 218 -4.65 4.11 16.02
C GLY A 218 -3.63 3.53 17.01
N ALA A 219 -2.36 3.43 16.63
CA ALA A 219 -1.25 2.93 17.47
C ALA A 219 -1.42 1.50 18.01
N LYS A 220 -2.32 0.70 17.41
CA LYS A 220 -2.48 -0.70 17.80
C LYS A 220 -1.32 -1.52 17.28
N GLU A 221 -0.62 -2.17 18.20
CA GLU A 221 0.50 -3.06 17.93
C GLU A 221 0.01 -4.45 17.54
N ARG A 222 0.70 -5.09 16.58
CA ARG A 222 0.61 -6.53 16.35
C ARG A 222 2.01 -7.11 16.17
N VAL A 223 2.23 -8.29 16.71
CA VAL A 223 3.47 -9.05 16.53
C VAL A 223 3.23 -10.13 15.50
N VAL A 224 4.16 -10.28 14.55
CA VAL A 224 4.18 -11.42 13.62
C VAL A 224 5.48 -12.16 13.75
N TRP A 225 5.38 -13.46 13.99
CA TRP A 225 6.52 -14.36 14.03
C TRP A 225 6.80 -14.90 12.63
N PHE A 226 8.08 -15.07 12.31
CA PHE A 226 8.54 -15.67 11.06
C PHE A 226 9.81 -16.48 11.31
N GLU A 227 10.14 -17.38 10.39
CA GLU A 227 11.26 -18.31 10.56
C GLU A 227 11.89 -18.72 9.22
N GLY A 228 13.00 -19.43 9.29
CA GLY A 228 13.61 -20.09 8.14
C GLY A 228 14.16 -19.09 7.11
N PRO A 229 13.82 -19.19 5.81
CA PRO A 229 14.52 -18.44 4.78
C PRO A 229 14.31 -16.93 4.87
N ALA A 230 13.15 -16.48 5.38
CA ALA A 230 12.90 -15.06 5.60
C ALA A 230 13.84 -14.48 6.67
N VAL A 231 14.14 -15.24 7.73
CA VAL A 231 15.11 -14.84 8.75
C VAL A 231 16.52 -14.79 8.17
N ALA A 232 16.96 -15.86 7.49
CA ALA A 232 18.29 -15.92 6.89
C ALA A 232 18.54 -14.78 5.89
N ALA A 233 17.57 -14.52 5.01
CA ALA A 233 17.68 -13.42 4.04
C ALA A 233 17.65 -12.04 4.70
N LEU A 234 16.82 -11.85 5.75
CA LEU A 234 16.79 -10.60 6.50
C LEU A 234 18.13 -10.36 7.20
N SER A 235 18.71 -11.36 7.85
CA SER A 235 20.02 -11.26 8.50
C SER A 235 21.12 -10.90 7.50
N ALA A 236 21.17 -11.57 6.34
CA ALA A 236 22.13 -11.26 5.29
C ALA A 236 21.97 -9.84 4.74
N TRP A 237 20.72 -9.36 4.60
CA TRP A 237 20.45 -7.98 4.24
C TRP A 237 20.92 -7.00 5.32
N LEU A 238 20.63 -7.26 6.60
CA LEU A 238 21.02 -6.38 7.70
C LEU A 238 22.55 -6.26 7.83
N GLU A 239 23.28 -7.34 7.57
CA GLU A 239 24.75 -7.34 7.52
C GLU A 239 25.28 -6.54 6.31
N ALA A 240 24.70 -6.70 5.13
CA ALA A 240 25.10 -5.89 3.97
C ALA A 240 24.74 -4.41 4.17
N ARG A 241 23.60 -4.13 4.82
CA ARG A 241 23.12 -2.78 5.14
C ARG A 241 24.05 -2.05 6.10
N SER A 242 24.64 -2.74 7.09
CA SER A 242 25.55 -2.09 8.06
C SER A 242 26.83 -1.57 7.41
N LYS A 243 27.19 -2.09 6.23
CA LYS A 243 28.34 -1.67 5.43
C LYS A 243 28.03 -0.49 4.49
N LEU A 244 26.77 -0.04 4.42
CA LEU A 244 26.36 1.09 3.58
C LEU A 244 26.56 2.43 4.31
N VAL A 245 26.91 3.47 3.56
CA VAL A 245 26.87 4.85 4.05
C VAL A 245 25.41 5.31 4.09
N LEU A 246 24.83 5.42 5.28
CA LEU A 246 23.41 5.75 5.48
C LEU A 246 23.22 7.23 5.82
N SER A 247 22.08 7.79 5.42
CA SER A 247 21.67 9.10 5.94
C SER A 247 21.14 8.96 7.37
N ARG A 248 21.16 10.05 8.15
CA ARG A 248 20.60 10.08 9.51
C ARG A 248 19.16 9.56 9.59
N SER A 249 18.35 9.83 8.56
CA SER A 249 16.96 9.35 8.46
C SER A 249 16.84 7.85 8.13
N ALA A 250 17.90 7.22 7.62
CA ALA A 250 17.96 5.81 7.23
C ALA A 250 18.58 4.92 8.31
N GLU A 251 19.38 5.45 9.23
CA GLU A 251 20.11 4.72 10.28
C GLU A 251 19.23 3.76 11.09
N ARG A 252 18.01 4.19 11.43
CA ARG A 252 17.04 3.37 12.19
C ARG A 252 16.15 2.50 11.31
N ARG A 253 16.08 2.75 10.00
CA ARG A 253 15.14 2.07 9.08
C ARG A 253 15.70 0.76 8.55
N VAL A 254 14.88 -0.28 8.54
CA VAL A 254 15.27 -1.62 8.04
C VAL A 254 15.56 -1.60 6.54
N TRP A 255 14.75 -0.88 5.76
CA TRP A 255 14.83 -0.88 4.30
C TRP A 255 15.40 0.44 3.79
N THR A 256 16.44 0.36 2.96
CA THR A 256 17.14 1.51 2.41
C THR A 256 17.30 1.38 0.91
N HIS A 257 17.58 2.52 0.25
CA HIS A 257 18.15 2.48 -1.08
C HIS A 257 19.56 1.88 -1.03
N CYS A 258 19.98 1.23 -2.11
CA CYS A 258 21.33 0.65 -2.22
C CYS A 258 22.00 1.34 -3.42
N ARG A 259 22.63 2.49 -3.16
CA ARG A 259 23.41 3.25 -4.14
C ARG A 259 24.89 3.14 -3.76
N THR A 260 25.75 2.97 -4.76
CA THR A 260 27.19 2.69 -4.56
C THR A 260 28.04 3.93 -4.30
N VAL A 261 27.59 5.13 -4.69
CA VAL A 261 28.43 6.35 -4.71
C VAL A 261 27.86 7.48 -3.84
N ALA A 262 26.67 7.30 -3.25
CA ALA A 262 25.99 8.34 -2.48
C ALA A 262 25.32 7.78 -1.22
N THR A 263 25.14 8.67 -0.24
CA THR A 263 24.43 8.39 1.00
C THR A 263 23.07 7.75 0.74
N CYS A 264 22.85 6.57 1.32
CA CYS A 264 21.65 5.78 1.14
C CYS A 264 20.54 6.27 2.07
N GLY A 265 19.45 6.77 1.48
CA GLY A 265 18.23 7.16 2.20
C GLY A 265 17.30 5.97 2.50
N PRO A 266 16.28 6.17 3.35
CA PRO A 266 15.29 5.14 3.64
C PRO A 266 14.44 4.84 2.40
N LEU A 267 14.02 3.58 2.26
CA LEU A 267 13.19 3.17 1.13
C LEU A 267 11.75 3.63 1.38
N GLN A 268 11.30 4.62 0.61
CA GLN A 268 9.95 5.17 0.75
C GLN A 268 8.85 4.22 0.25
N TYR A 269 7.60 4.58 0.52
CA TYR A 269 6.40 3.82 0.19
C TYR A 269 6.33 3.42 -1.30
N ALA A 270 6.55 4.39 -2.20
CA ALA A 270 6.63 4.15 -3.63
C ALA A 270 7.87 3.33 -4.02
N GLY A 271 8.95 3.42 -3.25
CA GLY A 271 10.19 2.67 -3.44
C GLY A 271 10.01 1.17 -3.26
N ILE A 272 9.34 0.73 -2.19
CA ILE A 272 9.01 -0.69 -1.98
C ILE A 272 8.20 -1.24 -3.16
N GLU A 273 7.13 -0.54 -3.54
CA GLU A 273 6.28 -0.96 -4.67
C GLU A 273 7.09 -1.05 -5.97
N THR A 274 7.96 -0.07 -6.21
CA THR A 274 8.83 -0.03 -7.39
C THR A 274 9.78 -1.22 -7.43
N VAL A 275 10.41 -1.56 -6.30
CA VAL A 275 11.29 -2.73 -6.19
C VAL A 275 10.52 -4.01 -6.51
N ILE A 276 9.36 -4.22 -5.90
CA ILE A 276 8.54 -5.41 -6.13
C ILE A 276 8.07 -5.51 -7.58
N ARG A 277 7.62 -4.40 -8.19
CA ARG A 277 7.21 -4.39 -9.60
C ARG A 277 8.36 -4.67 -10.55
N LYS A 278 9.57 -4.15 -10.27
CA LYS A 278 10.77 -4.44 -11.06
C LYS A 278 11.13 -5.93 -10.99
N VAL A 279 11.15 -6.50 -9.78
CA VAL A 279 11.41 -7.94 -9.58
C VAL A 279 10.36 -8.79 -10.31
N ALA A 280 9.07 -8.45 -10.19
CA ALA A 280 8.01 -9.18 -10.85
C ALA A 280 8.07 -9.08 -12.39
N LYS A 281 8.46 -7.91 -12.93
CA LYS A 281 8.67 -7.72 -14.37
C LYS A 281 9.81 -8.60 -14.88
N LEU A 282 10.93 -8.63 -14.17
CA LEU A 282 12.05 -9.54 -14.48
C LEU A 282 11.65 -11.01 -14.42
N ALA A 283 10.80 -11.36 -13.46
CA ALA A 283 10.21 -12.69 -13.34
C ALA A 283 9.07 -12.98 -14.36
N LYS A 284 8.76 -12.04 -15.27
CA LYS A 284 7.71 -12.16 -16.31
C LYS A 284 6.29 -12.41 -15.75
N LEU A 285 5.96 -11.82 -14.59
CA LEU A 285 4.61 -11.93 -14.02
C LEU A 285 3.67 -10.87 -14.64
N PRO A 286 2.41 -11.25 -14.95
CA PRO A 286 1.44 -10.33 -15.58
C PRO A 286 0.91 -9.26 -14.62
N ASP A 287 0.89 -9.53 -13.32
CA ASP A 287 0.45 -8.60 -12.29
C ASP A 287 1.21 -8.83 -10.97
N SER A 288 1.51 -7.72 -10.28
CA SER A 288 2.27 -7.72 -9.05
C SER A 288 2.02 -6.47 -8.20
N GLY A 289 2.27 -6.61 -6.91
CA GLY A 289 2.23 -5.50 -5.97
C GLY A 289 2.32 -5.99 -4.53
N VAL A 290 2.72 -5.10 -3.62
CA VAL A 290 2.91 -5.45 -2.21
C VAL A 290 1.63 -6.04 -1.59
N HIS A 291 0.47 -5.52 -1.98
CA HIS A 291 -0.82 -6.01 -1.49
C HIS A 291 -1.06 -7.49 -1.80
N ARG A 292 -0.51 -8.01 -2.90
CA ARG A 292 -0.68 -9.40 -3.32
C ARG A 292 0.03 -10.37 -2.38
N PHE A 293 1.19 -10.00 -1.82
CA PHE A 293 1.87 -10.78 -0.78
C PHE A 293 1.00 -10.97 0.45
N ARG A 294 0.27 -9.93 0.85
CA ARG A 294 -0.62 -9.99 2.00
C ARG A 294 -1.81 -10.92 1.77
N VAL A 295 -2.37 -10.94 0.55
CA VAL A 295 -3.40 -11.91 0.16
C VAL A 295 -2.81 -13.32 0.17
N THR A 296 -1.60 -13.51 -0.37
CA THR A 296 -0.89 -14.80 -0.31
C THR A 296 -0.70 -15.26 1.12
N PHE A 297 -0.18 -14.42 2.02
CA PHE A 297 0.01 -14.74 3.43
C PHE A 297 -1.30 -15.14 4.12
N ALA A 298 -2.38 -14.38 3.90
CA ALA A 298 -3.69 -14.71 4.47
C ALA A 298 -4.22 -16.06 3.99
N THR A 299 -4.09 -16.32 2.69
CA THR A 299 -4.54 -17.60 2.10
C THR A 299 -3.65 -18.75 2.53
N ASP A 300 -2.34 -18.54 2.64
CA ASP A 300 -1.40 -19.57 3.07
C ASP A 300 -1.61 -19.94 4.54
N LEU A 301 -1.95 -18.98 5.41
CA LEU A 301 -2.36 -19.27 6.79
C LEU A 301 -3.66 -20.06 6.84
N PHE A 302 -4.65 -19.68 6.03
CA PHE A 302 -5.91 -20.41 5.92
C PHE A 302 -5.70 -21.85 5.43
N ASP A 303 -4.92 -22.03 4.36
CA ASP A 303 -4.55 -23.34 3.82
C ASP A 303 -3.79 -24.19 4.85
N ALA A 304 -3.05 -23.57 5.77
CA ALA A 304 -2.34 -24.23 6.87
C ALA A 304 -3.25 -24.56 8.08
N GLY A 305 -4.56 -24.31 7.98
CA GLY A 305 -5.54 -24.59 9.04
C GLY A 305 -5.60 -23.53 10.14
N ALA A 306 -5.08 -22.32 9.90
CA ALA A 306 -5.24 -21.24 10.87
C ALA A 306 -6.69 -20.74 10.89
N ASP A 307 -7.22 -20.58 12.10
CA ASP A 307 -8.55 -19.99 12.31
C ASP A 307 -8.64 -18.55 11.78
N ILE A 308 -9.82 -18.17 11.29
CA ILE A 308 -10.10 -16.86 10.68
C ILE A 308 -9.76 -15.73 11.66
N GLU A 309 -10.02 -15.91 12.95
CA GLU A 309 -9.72 -14.89 13.96
C GLU A 309 -8.21 -14.69 14.11
N ARG A 310 -7.42 -15.77 14.07
CA ARG A 310 -5.95 -15.70 14.07
C ARG A 310 -5.42 -14.99 12.82
N ILE A 311 -5.99 -15.27 11.66
CA ILE A 311 -5.65 -14.57 10.42
C ILE A 311 -5.98 -13.09 10.54
N ARG A 312 -7.14 -12.74 11.11
CA ARG A 312 -7.57 -11.34 11.31
C ARG A 312 -6.62 -10.56 12.23
N ILE A 313 -6.21 -11.18 13.34
CA ILE A 313 -5.23 -10.63 14.29
C ILE A 313 -3.88 -10.45 13.60
N ALA A 314 -3.39 -11.49 12.91
CA ALA A 314 -2.12 -11.44 12.20
C ALA A 314 -2.11 -10.38 11.11
N LEU A 315 -3.24 -10.12 10.44
CA LEU A 315 -3.36 -9.05 9.46
C LEU A 315 -3.60 -7.67 10.11
N GLY A 316 -4.09 -7.60 11.35
CA GLY A 316 -4.42 -6.35 12.04
C GLY A 316 -5.63 -5.64 11.41
N HIS A 317 -6.68 -6.38 11.05
CA HIS A 317 -7.95 -5.79 10.60
C HIS A 317 -8.72 -5.30 11.82
N ASN A 318 -8.73 -3.98 12.03
CA ASN A 318 -9.55 -3.32 13.05
C ASN A 318 -11.01 -3.26 12.57
N SER A 319 -11.84 -4.23 12.96
CA SER A 319 -13.25 -3.98 13.24
C SER A 319 -13.62 -4.76 14.49
N ILE A 320 -13.37 -4.11 15.62
CA ILE A 320 -13.97 -4.47 16.89
C ILE A 320 -15.43 -4.04 16.80
N GLU A 321 -16.26 -4.97 16.37
CA GLU A 321 -17.66 -5.07 16.78
C GLU A 321 -17.85 -6.44 17.45
N THR A 322 -16.92 -6.83 18.33
CA THR A 322 -17.02 -8.03 19.19
C THR A 322 -16.05 -7.96 20.39
N THR A 323 -15.92 -6.81 21.08
CA THR A 323 -14.89 -6.65 22.13
C THR A 323 -15.24 -7.13 23.54
N ARG A 324 -16.47 -7.59 23.83
CA ARG A 324 -16.78 -7.98 25.22
C ARG A 324 -16.68 -9.47 25.58
N ARG A 325 -16.46 -10.40 24.63
CA ARG A 325 -16.45 -11.84 24.95
C ARG A 325 -15.07 -12.51 24.92
N TYR A 326 -14.03 -11.88 24.38
CA TYR A 326 -12.77 -12.56 24.05
C TYR A 326 -11.52 -12.18 24.87
N LEU A 327 -11.64 -11.27 25.84
CA LEU A 327 -10.52 -10.88 26.72
C LEU A 327 -9.93 -12.06 27.52
N ALA A 328 -10.67 -13.16 27.71
CA ALA A 328 -10.19 -14.34 28.43
C ALA A 328 -9.36 -15.33 27.60
N ILE A 329 -9.34 -15.21 26.25
CA ILE A 329 -8.62 -16.16 25.36
C ILE A 329 -7.23 -15.63 24.95
N ALA A 330 -6.94 -14.37 25.25
CA ALA A 330 -5.81 -13.59 24.73
C ALA A 330 -4.41 -14.01 25.19
N ASP A 331 -4.26 -14.93 26.14
CA ASP A 331 -2.94 -15.26 26.72
C ASP A 331 -2.28 -16.52 26.09
N ARG A 332 -3.08 -17.46 25.55
CA ARG A 332 -2.56 -18.70 24.91
C ARG A 332 -2.47 -18.64 23.38
N GLN A 333 -2.98 -17.60 22.72
CA GLN A 333 -3.22 -17.59 21.25
C GLN A 333 -2.42 -16.54 20.46
N ARG A 334 -1.39 -15.91 21.05
CA ARG A 334 -0.65 -14.78 20.46
C ARG A 334 0.36 -15.11 19.36
N ASN A 335 0.67 -16.39 19.11
CA ASN A 335 1.73 -16.79 18.18
C ASN A 335 1.17 -17.24 16.83
N VAL A 336 0.73 -16.28 16.00
CA VAL A 336 0.42 -16.57 14.59
C VAL A 336 1.71 -16.50 13.78
N ARG A 337 2.10 -17.64 13.19
CA ARG A 337 3.29 -17.80 12.34
C ARG A 337 2.90 -18.62 11.11
N LEU A 338 3.29 -18.16 9.92
CA LEU A 338 3.22 -18.99 8.73
C LEU A 338 4.41 -19.95 8.72
N PRO A 339 4.21 -21.28 8.66
CA PRO A 339 5.33 -22.23 8.57
C PRO A 339 6.20 -21.96 7.34
N SER A 340 7.52 -21.99 7.50
CA SER A 340 8.47 -21.67 6.42
C SER A 340 8.55 -22.73 5.32
N LEU A 341 7.83 -23.86 5.42
CA LEU A 341 7.88 -24.95 4.45
C LEU A 341 7.63 -24.50 3.01
N ARG A 342 6.67 -23.59 2.79
CA ARG A 342 6.38 -23.05 1.45
C ARG A 342 7.56 -22.22 0.90
N GLN A 343 8.27 -21.50 1.76
CA GLN A 343 9.44 -20.72 1.38
C GLN A 343 10.62 -21.62 1.03
N HIS A 344 10.85 -22.66 1.84
CA HIS A 344 11.83 -23.70 1.57
C HIS A 344 11.56 -24.41 0.25
N ALA A 345 10.31 -24.85 0.02
CA ALA A 345 9.92 -25.46 -1.25
C ALA A 345 10.12 -24.51 -2.44
N ALA A 346 9.80 -23.21 -2.30
CA ALA A 346 10.04 -22.25 -3.37
C ALA A 346 11.53 -22.03 -3.66
N LEU A 347 12.39 -22.04 -2.64
CA LEU A 347 13.84 -21.92 -2.78
C LEU A 347 14.53 -23.23 -3.17
N GLY A 348 13.81 -24.36 -3.18
CA GLY A 348 14.41 -25.67 -3.39
C GLY A 348 15.30 -26.11 -2.23
N THR A 349 14.97 -25.67 -1.00
CA THR A 349 15.66 -26.05 0.24
C THR A 349 14.75 -26.85 1.17
N ARG A 350 15.34 -27.54 2.14
CA ARG A 350 14.68 -28.22 3.27
C ARG A 350 14.54 -27.25 4.45
N PRO A 351 13.64 -27.52 5.42
CA PRO A 351 13.54 -26.73 6.66
C PRO A 351 14.85 -26.52 7.41
N THR A 352 15.82 -27.42 7.23
CA THR A 352 17.18 -27.32 7.77
C THR A 352 18.10 -26.36 6.98
N GLY A 353 17.57 -25.60 6.02
CA GLY A 353 18.33 -24.67 5.16
C GLY A 353 19.11 -25.33 4.01
N LEU A 354 19.23 -26.66 4.00
CA LEU A 354 19.97 -27.41 2.98
C LEU A 354 19.21 -27.50 1.64
N PRO A 355 19.87 -27.55 0.47
CA PRO A 355 19.21 -27.86 -0.79
C PRO A 355 18.45 -29.20 -0.73
N LEU A 356 17.33 -29.33 -1.47
CA LEU A 356 16.50 -30.55 -1.45
C LEU A 356 17.26 -31.83 -1.78
N TRP A 357 18.29 -31.73 -2.64
CA TRP A 357 19.16 -32.82 -3.07
C TRP A 357 20.28 -33.17 -2.08
N ALA A 358 20.55 -32.32 -1.07
CA ALA A 358 21.60 -32.60 -0.10
C ALA A 358 21.16 -33.69 0.88
N THR A 359 21.77 -34.87 0.78
CA THR A 359 21.65 -35.97 1.75
C THR A 359 22.24 -35.53 3.10
N LYS A 360 21.72 -36.05 4.23
CA LYS A 360 22.11 -35.66 5.60
C LYS A 360 23.63 -35.42 5.71
N ARG A 361 24.00 -34.23 6.19
CA ARG A 361 25.39 -33.76 6.37
C ARG A 361 26.19 -34.81 7.16
N GLN A 362 27.25 -35.38 6.60
CA GLN A 362 28.30 -36.00 7.40
C GLN A 362 29.14 -34.87 8.02
N PRO A 363 29.31 -34.80 9.36
CA PRO A 363 30.13 -33.77 9.97
C PRO A 363 31.59 -33.95 9.55
N GLY A 364 32.22 -32.89 9.00
CA GLY A 364 33.67 -32.84 8.75
C GLY A 364 34.15 -32.57 7.32
N VAL A 365 33.26 -32.48 6.32
CA VAL A 365 33.69 -32.28 4.92
C VAL A 365 33.46 -30.82 4.46
N PRO A 366 34.49 -30.10 4.00
CA PRO A 366 34.35 -28.75 3.44
C PRO A 366 33.51 -28.72 2.16
N LEU A 367 32.77 -27.63 1.95
CA LEU A 367 32.00 -27.37 0.73
C LEU A 367 32.93 -27.29 -0.50
N PRO A 368 32.63 -27.97 -1.62
CA PRO A 368 33.35 -27.74 -2.86
C PRO A 368 33.04 -26.33 -3.39
N LEU A 369 34.09 -25.59 -3.73
CA LEU A 369 34.05 -24.19 -4.18
C LEU A 369 33.89 -24.01 -5.70
N THR A 370 33.23 -24.95 -6.39
CA THR A 370 33.04 -24.85 -7.84
C THR A 370 31.56 -24.79 -8.24
N PRO A 371 31.19 -23.95 -9.23
CA PRO A 371 29.85 -23.92 -9.79
C PRO A 371 29.57 -25.24 -10.52
N PHE A 372 28.45 -25.87 -10.17
CA PHE A 372 27.97 -27.11 -10.77
C PHE A 372 27.37 -26.87 -12.15
N THR A 373 27.89 -27.58 -13.16
CA THR A 373 27.28 -27.75 -14.48
C THR A 373 26.32 -28.94 -14.42
N PRO A 374 25.04 -28.80 -14.77
CA PRO A 374 24.12 -29.94 -14.82
C PRO A 374 24.58 -30.94 -15.90
N PRO A 375 24.42 -32.27 -15.68
CA PRO A 375 24.67 -33.25 -16.74
C PRO A 375 23.63 -33.07 -17.85
N GLU A 376 24.10 -33.17 -19.09
CA GLU A 376 23.24 -33.28 -20.27
C GLU A 376 22.35 -34.52 -20.14
N ASP A 377 21.07 -34.31 -20.41
CA ASP A 377 20.03 -35.33 -20.34
C ASP A 377 20.20 -36.26 -21.55
N ASP A 378 20.83 -37.41 -21.32
CA ASP A 378 20.90 -38.49 -22.30
C ASP A 378 19.83 -39.54 -21.94
N ARG A 379 18.60 -39.30 -22.43
CA ARG A 379 17.59 -40.28 -22.90
C ARG A 379 16.23 -39.67 -23.20
#